data_AF-A0A554PRB0-F1
#
_entry.id   AF-A0A554PRB0-F1
#
_cell.length_a   1.000
_cell.length_b   1.000
_cell.length_c   1.000
_cell.angle_alpha   90.00
_cell.angle_beta   90.00
_cell.angle_gamma   90.00
#
_symmetry.space_group_name_H-M   'P 1'
#
loop_
_entity.id
_entity.type
_entity.pdbx_description
1 polymer ?
#
loop_
_entity_poly.entity_id
_entity_poly.type
_entity_poly.pdbx_seq_one_letter_code
_entity_poly.pdbx_strand_id
1 'polypeptide(L)'
;MKKILLSCALSLVASAAHAEGIPLFNVDCPGNIPVSAEEGGPVFINGKEAQTKTVNERYFEAKGAGIMVSISVEDDDSVVVTYSGKQGASGICTSVDD
;
A
#
# COMPACT_ATOMS: atom_id res chain seq x y z
N MET A 1 45.74 19.10 23.83
CA MET A 1 45.97 17.91 22.98
C MET A 1 44.64 17.20 22.77
N LYS A 2 44.39 16.71 21.55
CA LYS A 2 43.34 15.77 21.05
C LYS A 2 42.00 15.75 21.81
N LYS A 3 40.93 16.34 21.25
CA LYS A 3 39.95 15.68 20.35
C LYS A 3 39.46 14.34 20.90
N ILE A 4 38.19 14.22 21.27
CA ILE A 4 37.27 13.15 20.85
C ILE A 4 35.84 13.67 21.11
N LEU A 5 35.19 14.17 20.06
CA LEU A 5 33.73 14.29 19.98
C LEU A 5 33.24 12.90 19.60
N LEU A 6 32.67 12.16 20.55
CA LEU A 6 32.06 10.87 20.30
C LEU A 6 30.60 11.11 19.89
N SER A 7 30.40 11.39 18.60
CA SER A 7 29.06 11.46 18.00
C SER A 7 28.55 10.04 17.77
N CYS A 8 27.71 9.54 18.68
CA CYS A 8 26.92 8.34 18.45
C CYS A 8 25.87 8.64 17.37
N ALA A 9 26.16 8.22 16.13
CA ALA A 9 25.17 8.17 15.07
C ALA A 9 24.18 7.04 15.38
N LEU A 10 23.00 7.40 15.89
CA LEU A 10 21.89 6.50 16.13
C LEU A 10 21.17 6.28 14.80
N SER A 11 21.46 5.18 14.12
CA SER A 11 20.73 4.76 12.92
C SER A 11 19.30 4.39 13.32
N LEU A 12 18.32 5.22 12.96
CA LEU A 12 16.92 4.83 13.03
C LEU A 12 16.65 3.77 11.97
N VAL A 13 16.53 2.52 12.38
CA VAL A 13 15.91 1.48 11.55
C VAL A 13 14.41 1.77 11.55
N ALA A 14 13.90 2.37 10.48
CA ALA A 14 12.48 2.55 10.30
C ALA A 14 11.88 1.19 9.92
N SER A 15 11.37 0.46 10.91
CA SER A 15 10.53 -0.71 10.63
C SER A 15 9.23 -0.22 10.00
N ALA A 16 9.06 -0.44 8.70
CA ALA A 16 7.77 -0.31 8.06
C ALA A 16 6.86 -1.40 8.66
N ALA A 17 5.88 -0.98 9.46
CA ALA A 17 4.86 -1.89 9.95
C ALA A 17 3.92 -2.19 8.78
N HIS A 18 4.11 -3.33 8.13
CA HIS A 18 3.22 -3.81 7.08
C HIS A 18 1.96 -4.42 7.71
N ALA A 19 0.83 -4.26 7.04
CA ALA A 19 -0.38 -4.98 7.40
C ALA A 19 -0.17 -6.46 7.07
N GLU A 20 -0.11 -7.31 8.11
CA GLU A 20 -0.04 -8.75 7.92
C GLU A 20 -1.33 -9.23 7.24
N GLY A 21 -1.21 -10.10 6.22
CA GLY A 21 -2.35 -10.75 5.56
C GLY A 21 -2.86 -10.10 4.27
N ILE A 22 -2.22 -9.07 3.71
CA ILE A 22 -2.58 -8.55 2.38
C ILE A 22 -2.25 -9.61 1.31
N PRO A 23 -3.18 -9.97 0.40
CA PRO A 23 -2.90 -10.89 -0.70
C PRO A 23 -2.02 -10.24 -1.78
N LEU A 24 -1.34 -11.08 -2.55
CA LEU A 24 -0.64 -10.66 -3.77
C LEU A 24 -1.67 -10.21 -4.82
N PHE A 25 -1.52 -8.99 -5.37
CA PHE A 25 -2.31 -8.54 -6.50
C PHE A 25 -1.59 -7.47 -7.33
N ASN A 26 -2.01 -7.32 -8.59
CA ASN A 26 -1.58 -6.27 -9.49
C ASN A 26 -2.77 -5.79 -10.33
N VAL A 27 -3.16 -4.52 -10.15
CA VAL A 27 -4.34 -3.92 -10.78
C VAL A 27 -4.03 -2.52 -11.29
N ASP A 28 -4.81 -2.05 -12.26
CA ASP A 28 -4.79 -0.65 -12.70
C ASP A 28 -6.13 0.01 -12.36
N CYS A 29 -6.08 1.10 -11.60
CA CYS A 29 -7.25 1.89 -11.29
C CYS A 29 -7.49 2.97 -12.37
N PRO A 30 -8.75 3.36 -12.62
CA PRO A 30 -9.07 4.41 -13.58
C PRO A 30 -8.20 5.67 -13.42
N GLY A 31 -7.64 6.13 -14.53
CA GLY A 31 -6.64 7.21 -14.54
C GLY A 31 -5.19 6.74 -14.69
N ASN A 32 -4.95 5.46 -15.03
CA ASN A 32 -3.62 4.84 -15.15
C ASN A 32 -2.86 4.91 -13.82
N ILE A 33 -3.50 4.38 -12.78
CA ILE A 33 -2.98 4.34 -11.43
C ILE A 33 -2.68 2.87 -11.12
N PRO A 34 -1.47 2.36 -11.43
CA PRO A 34 -1.08 1.02 -11.05
C PRO A 34 -1.05 0.90 -9.53
N VAL A 35 -1.70 -0.15 -9.03
CA VAL A 35 -1.69 -0.53 -7.63
C VAL A 35 -1.32 -2.00 -7.53
N SER A 36 -0.33 -2.29 -6.68
CA SER A 36 0.12 -3.66 -6.45
C SER A 36 0.41 -3.87 -4.98
N ALA A 37 0.37 -5.12 -4.54
CA ALA A 37 0.85 -5.53 -3.24
C ALA A 37 1.57 -6.87 -3.37
N GLU A 38 2.64 -7.03 -2.59
CA GLU A 38 3.27 -8.34 -2.39
C GLU A 38 2.57 -9.07 -1.24
N GLU A 39 2.61 -10.41 -1.24
CA GLU A 39 1.97 -11.22 -0.20
C GLU A 39 2.55 -10.89 1.19
N GLY A 40 1.69 -10.38 2.09
CA GLY A 40 2.11 -9.89 3.42
C GLY A 40 3.03 -8.65 3.39
N GLY A 41 3.23 -8.05 2.21
CA GLY A 41 4.10 -6.91 1.98
C GLY A 41 3.35 -5.56 1.93
N PRO A 42 4.05 -4.47 1.61
CA PRO A 42 3.43 -3.16 1.43
C PRO A 42 2.56 -3.09 0.17
N VAL A 43 1.54 -2.25 0.21
CA VAL A 43 0.81 -1.81 -0.99
C VAL A 43 1.57 -0.67 -1.65
N PHE A 44 1.72 -0.73 -2.96
CA PHE A 44 2.29 0.31 -3.80
C PHE A 44 1.20 0.98 -4.62
N ILE A 45 1.22 2.32 -4.65
CA ILE A 45 0.37 3.15 -5.50
C ILE A 45 1.29 3.98 -6.39
N ASN A 46 1.19 3.86 -7.71
CA ASN A 46 2.11 4.50 -8.67
C ASN A 46 3.59 4.17 -8.39
N GLY A 47 3.88 2.93 -8.01
CA GLY A 47 5.24 2.48 -7.67
C GLY A 47 5.81 3.09 -6.38
N LYS A 48 4.98 3.76 -5.56
CA LYS A 48 5.37 4.29 -4.26
C LYS A 48 4.65 3.56 -3.16
N GLU A 49 5.39 3.19 -2.12
CA GLU A 49 4.81 2.56 -0.92
C GLU A 49 3.73 3.47 -0.32
N ALA A 50 2.56 2.88 -0.09
CA ALA A 50 1.40 3.51 0.51
C ALA A 50 1.31 3.16 1.99
N GLN A 51 0.74 4.07 2.78
CA GLN A 51 0.41 3.75 4.16
C GLN A 51 -0.79 2.82 4.17
N THR A 52 -0.57 1.58 4.62
CA THR A 52 -1.62 0.57 4.67
C THR A 52 -2.15 0.45 6.09
N LYS A 53 -3.47 0.28 6.21
CA LYS A 53 -4.19 0.03 7.44
C LYS A 53 -5.04 -1.23 7.26
N THR A 54 -4.83 -2.21 8.12
CA THR A 54 -5.75 -3.35 8.29
C THR A 54 -7.01 -2.85 8.96
N VAL A 55 -8.17 -3.08 8.33
CA VAL A 55 -9.47 -2.82 8.94
C VAL A 55 -10.01 -4.11 9.55
N ASN A 56 -9.87 -5.22 8.84
CA ASN A 56 -10.08 -6.59 9.32
C ASN A 56 -9.26 -7.58 8.47
N GLU A 57 -9.42 -8.88 8.72
CA GLU A 57 -8.67 -9.96 8.05
C GLU A 57 -8.88 -10.05 6.53
N ARG A 58 -9.97 -9.49 6.00
CA ARG A 58 -10.33 -9.54 4.57
C ARG A 58 -10.53 -8.14 3.96
N TYR A 59 -10.24 -7.07 4.70
CA TYR A 59 -10.44 -5.70 4.24
C TYR A 59 -9.33 -4.77 4.72
N PHE A 60 -8.71 -4.09 3.77
CA PHE A 60 -7.52 -3.26 3.96
C PHE A 60 -7.69 -1.93 3.24
N GLU A 61 -7.09 -0.88 3.79
CA GLU A 61 -7.05 0.45 3.19
C GLU A 61 -5.61 0.89 2.97
N ALA A 62 -5.28 1.33 1.76
CA ALA A 62 -3.97 1.87 1.42
C ALA A 62 -4.10 3.33 0.98
N LYS A 63 -3.31 4.22 1.58
CA LYS A 63 -3.34 5.65 1.29
C LYS A 63 -2.00 6.12 0.77
N GLY A 64 -2.00 6.74 -0.41
CA GLY A 64 -0.80 7.22 -1.07
C GLY A 64 -1.14 8.18 -2.20
N ALA A 65 -0.21 9.06 -2.57
CA ALA A 65 -0.36 9.97 -3.71
C ALA A 65 -1.66 10.82 -3.76
N GLY A 66 -2.33 11.03 -2.62
CA GLY A 66 -3.59 11.78 -2.55
C GLY A 66 -4.84 10.99 -2.92
N ILE A 67 -4.74 9.67 -3.00
CA ILE A 67 -5.86 8.73 -3.15
C ILE A 67 -5.90 7.76 -1.97
N MET A 68 -7.05 7.11 -1.81
CA MET A 68 -7.28 5.99 -0.91
C MET A 68 -7.72 4.80 -1.76
N VAL A 69 -7.12 3.66 -1.51
CA VAL A 69 -7.44 2.38 -2.16
C VAL A 69 -8.03 1.48 -1.09
N SER A 70 -9.16 0.87 -1.41
CA SER A 70 -9.84 -0.13 -0.58
C SER A 70 -9.67 -1.50 -1.23
N ILE A 71 -9.13 -2.45 -0.47
CA ILE A 71 -8.80 -3.81 -0.92
C ILE A 71 -9.69 -4.75 -0.12
N SER A 72 -10.56 -5.48 -0.80
CA SER A 72 -11.45 -6.47 -0.22
C SER A 72 -11.12 -7.85 -0.76
N VAL A 73 -11.09 -8.84 0.11
CA VAL A 73 -10.93 -10.25 -0.25
C VAL A 73 -12.29 -10.91 -0.10
N GLU A 74 -12.93 -11.23 -1.21
CA GLU A 74 -14.27 -11.84 -1.27
C GLU A 74 -14.23 -13.31 -0.83
N ASP A 75 -15.36 -13.92 -0.49
CA ASP A 75 -15.41 -15.28 0.07
C ASP A 75 -14.82 -16.39 -0.84
N ASP A 76 -14.68 -16.12 -2.14
CA ASP A 76 -14.03 -16.99 -3.13
C ASP A 76 -12.51 -16.73 -3.28
N ASP A 77 -11.93 -15.97 -2.35
CA ASP A 77 -10.55 -15.48 -2.31
C ASP A 77 -10.17 -14.56 -3.48
N SER A 78 -11.14 -14.06 -4.26
CA SER A 78 -10.89 -13.01 -5.24
C SER A 78 -10.64 -11.66 -4.57
N VAL A 79 -9.78 -10.84 -5.20
CA VAL A 79 -9.41 -9.52 -4.69
C VAL A 79 -10.14 -8.43 -5.46
N VAL A 80 -10.98 -7.67 -4.77
CA VAL A 80 -11.66 -6.50 -5.32
C VAL A 80 -10.97 -5.24 -4.81
N VAL A 81 -10.43 -4.45 -5.74
CA VAL A 81 -9.75 -3.21 -5.43
C VAL A 81 -10.57 -2.04 -5.97
N THR A 82 -10.82 -1.05 -5.11
CA THR A 82 -11.46 0.21 -5.50
C THR A 82 -10.62 1.39 -5.07
N TYR A 83 -10.75 2.52 -5.76
CA TYR A 83 -10.04 3.74 -5.38
C TYR A 83 -11.01 4.91 -5.18
N SER A 84 -10.57 5.85 -4.35
CA SER A 84 -11.21 7.14 -4.12
C SER A 84 -10.13 8.22 -4.08
N GLY A 85 -10.28 9.23 -4.91
CA GLY A 85 -9.35 10.34 -5.07
C GLY A 85 -9.99 11.69 -4.77
N LYS A 86 -9.22 12.76 -5.05
CA LYS A 86 -9.72 14.13 -4.92
C LYS A 86 -10.84 14.40 -5.92
N GLN A 87 -11.66 15.40 -5.61
CA GLN A 87 -12.73 15.89 -6.49
C GLN A 87 -13.79 14.83 -6.87
N GLY A 88 -13.96 13.80 -6.04
CA GLY A 88 -14.98 12.76 -6.27
C GLY A 88 -14.58 11.70 -7.29
N ALA A 89 -13.31 11.65 -7.72
CA ALA A 89 -12.83 10.55 -8.53
C ALA A 89 -12.93 9.23 -7.74
N SER A 90 -13.58 8.22 -8.30
CA SER A 90 -13.64 6.88 -7.73
C SER A 90 -13.92 5.85 -8.81
N GLY A 91 -13.61 4.59 -8.51
CA GLY A 91 -13.86 3.50 -9.44
C GLY A 91 -13.30 2.17 -8.95
N ILE A 92 -13.64 1.12 -9.70
CA ILE A 92 -13.11 -0.23 -9.51
C ILE A 92 -11.84 -0.36 -10.34
N CYS A 93 -10.79 -0.91 -9.75
CA CYS A 93 -9.54 -1.20 -10.44
C CYS A 93 -9.66 -2.56 -11.14
N THR A 94 -9.06 -2.67 -12.31
CA THR A 94 -9.10 -3.89 -13.13
C THR A 94 -7.79 -4.64 -13.00
N SER A 95 -7.84 -5.97 -12.94
CA SER A 95 -6.65 -6.80 -13.04
C SER A 95 -5.88 -6.47 -14.30
N VAL A 96 -4.56 -6.35 -14.16
CA VAL A 96 -3.66 -6.28 -15.32
C VAL A 96 -3.33 -7.73 -15.65
N ASP A 97 -4.30 -8.42 -16.23
CA ASP A 97 -4.07 -9.75 -16.80
C ASP A 97 -3.38 -9.55 -18.17
N ASP A 98 -2.18 -10.14 -18.34
CA ASP A 98 -1.48 -10.24 -19.63
C ASP A 98 -2.27 -11.09 -20.65
#